data_AF-A0A933EBF3-F1
#
_entry.id   AF-A0A933EBF3-F1
#
_cell.length_a   1.000
_cell.length_b   1.000
_cell.length_c   1.000
_cell.angle_alpha   90.00
_cell.angle_beta   90.00
_cell.angle_gamma   90.00
#
_symmetry.space_group_name_H-M   'P 1'
#
loop_
_entity.id
_entity.type
_entity.pdbx_description
1 polymer ?
#
loop_
_entity_poly.entity_id
_entity_poly.type
_entity_poly.pdbx_seq_one_letter_code
_entity_poly.pdbx_strand_id
1 'polypeptide(L)'
;IVDHSGPVYVRLGRAAVPTLFDEGYPFHIGRATRLRDGHDATIIACGVLVAEALAAADALAADGVQVRVLNMATVKPLDVEAVVAAARETGAIVTAEEHNILGGLGGAVAEVVTEHAPVPVRRVGIRDEIAESGSPADLMKKYGLTAADIARAVLDAVAHKRRM
;
A
#
# COMPACT_ATOMS: atom_id res chain seq x y z
N ILE A 1 13.54 -16.62 2.13
CA ILE A 1 12.51 -17.01 3.14
C ILE A 1 12.91 -18.32 3.83
N VAL A 2 13.40 -19.32 3.09
CA VAL A 2 13.81 -20.64 3.61
C VAL A 2 14.81 -20.57 4.77
N ASP A 3 15.66 -19.54 4.79
CA ASP A 3 16.69 -19.36 5.83
C ASP A 3 16.17 -18.63 7.10
N HIS A 4 14.87 -18.27 7.16
CA HIS A 4 14.31 -17.59 8.33
C HIS A 4 14.03 -18.58 9.47
N SER A 5 14.55 -18.28 10.65
CA SER A 5 14.29 -19.05 11.87
C SER A 5 12.99 -18.59 12.52
N GLY A 6 11.92 -19.37 12.37
CA GLY A 6 10.64 -19.13 13.03
C GLY A 6 9.44 -19.40 12.12
N PRO A 7 8.21 -19.25 12.64
CA PRO A 7 7.01 -19.43 11.84
C PRO A 7 6.89 -18.33 10.77
N VAL A 8 6.59 -18.74 9.54
CA VAL A 8 6.36 -17.84 8.40
C VAL A 8 5.01 -18.15 7.77
N TYR A 9 4.27 -17.08 7.45
CA TYR A 9 3.07 -17.15 6.62
C TYR A 9 3.35 -16.41 5.30
N VAL A 10 3.09 -17.08 4.17
CA VAL A 10 3.20 -16.51 2.83
C VAL A 10 1.82 -16.53 2.18
N ARG A 11 1.32 -15.36 1.79
CA ARG A 11 0.05 -15.22 1.09
C ARG A 11 0.29 -15.23 -0.42
N LEU A 12 -0.31 -16.20 -1.11
CA LEU A 12 -0.21 -16.36 -2.56
C LEU A 12 -1.56 -16.11 -3.23
N GLY A 13 -1.52 -15.53 -4.43
CA GLY A 13 -2.70 -15.32 -5.27
C GLY A 13 -2.91 -16.46 -6.27
N ARG A 14 -4.14 -16.56 -6.79
CA ARG A 14 -4.50 -17.51 -7.86
C ARG A 14 -4.34 -16.92 -9.26
N ALA A 15 -4.70 -15.65 -9.42
CA ALA A 15 -4.71 -14.98 -10.71
C ALA A 15 -3.29 -14.61 -11.15
N ALA A 16 -3.07 -14.53 -12.47
CA ALA A 16 -1.85 -13.96 -13.01
C ALA A 16 -1.73 -12.49 -12.61
N VAL A 17 -0.52 -12.06 -12.27
CA VAL A 17 -0.21 -10.68 -11.88
C VAL A 17 0.99 -10.18 -12.69
N PRO A 18 1.13 -8.86 -12.92
CA PRO A 18 2.30 -8.31 -13.58
C PRO A 18 3.60 -8.67 -12.85
N THR A 19 4.67 -8.91 -13.61
CA THR A 19 6.01 -9.04 -13.04
C THR A 19 6.54 -7.65 -12.72
N LEU A 20 6.76 -7.36 -11.43
CA LEU A 20 7.26 -6.04 -10.97
C LEU A 20 8.75 -6.03 -10.64
N PHE A 21 9.33 -7.22 -10.43
CA PHE A 21 10.69 -7.40 -9.94
C PHE A 21 11.41 -8.37 -10.86
N ASP A 22 12.69 -8.10 -11.12
CA ASP A 22 13.57 -9.04 -11.81
C ASP A 22 14.14 -10.08 -10.84
N GLU A 23 14.95 -11.01 -11.36
CA GLU A 23 15.62 -12.05 -10.57
C GLU A 23 16.62 -11.48 -9.54
N GLY A 24 17.06 -10.23 -9.71
CA GLY A 24 18.02 -9.56 -8.83
C GLY A 24 17.40 -8.85 -7.63
N TYR A 25 16.07 -8.87 -7.48
CA TYR A 25 15.37 -8.18 -6.41
C TYR A 25 15.80 -8.66 -5.01
N PRO A 26 16.41 -7.78 -4.17
CA PRO A 26 16.91 -8.15 -2.87
C PRO A 26 15.77 -8.14 -1.83
N PHE A 27 15.01 -9.24 -1.76
CA PHE A 27 13.98 -9.38 -0.75
C PHE A 27 14.58 -9.59 0.65
N HIS A 28 14.27 -8.67 1.56
CA HIS A 28 14.62 -8.77 2.98
C HIS A 28 13.35 -8.71 3.84
N ILE A 29 13.18 -9.68 4.74
CA ILE A 29 12.04 -9.71 5.67
C ILE A 29 12.05 -8.43 6.52
N GLY A 30 10.91 -7.76 6.60
CA GLY A 30 10.75 -6.54 7.37
C GLY A 30 11.35 -5.29 6.73
N ARG A 31 11.70 -5.34 5.44
CA ARG A 31 12.13 -4.17 4.67
C ARG A 31 11.16 -3.87 3.54
N ALA A 32 10.74 -2.61 3.46
CA ALA A 32 9.95 -2.09 2.35
C ALA A 32 10.86 -1.79 1.16
N THR A 33 10.32 -1.96 -0.05
CA THR A 33 11.02 -1.52 -1.27
C THR A 33 10.34 -0.28 -1.82
N ARG A 34 11.11 0.79 -2.02
CA ARG A 34 10.64 1.97 -2.74
C ARG A 34 10.67 1.70 -4.23
N LEU A 35 9.50 1.75 -4.87
CA LEU A 35 9.35 1.53 -6.32
C LEU A 35 9.27 2.84 -7.10
N ARG A 36 8.90 3.92 -6.42
CA ARG A 36 8.75 5.24 -7.02
C ARG A 36 8.98 6.33 -5.97
N ASP A 37 9.68 7.39 -6.35
CA ASP A 37 9.82 8.59 -5.54
C ASP A 37 8.62 9.55 -5.69
N GLY A 38 8.42 10.40 -4.69
CA GLY A 38 7.37 11.40 -4.64
C GLY A 38 7.37 12.13 -3.30
N HIS A 39 6.68 13.28 -3.25
CA HIS A 39 6.71 14.20 -2.11
C HIS A 39 5.31 14.64 -1.63
N ASP A 40 4.25 14.42 -2.41
CA ASP A 40 2.91 14.89 -2.05
C ASP A 40 2.20 13.95 -1.09
N ALA A 41 2.37 12.64 -1.30
CA ALA A 41 1.89 11.56 -0.45
C ALA A 41 2.70 10.28 -0.70
N THR A 42 2.52 9.28 0.16
CA THR A 42 3.06 7.92 -0.03
C THR A 42 1.93 6.89 -0.09
N ILE A 43 1.93 6.04 -1.12
CA ILE A 43 1.15 4.80 -1.15
C ILE A 43 2.02 3.65 -0.61
N ILE A 44 1.53 2.95 0.41
CA ILE A 44 2.14 1.73 0.96
C ILE A 44 1.24 0.56 0.60
N ALA A 45 1.68 -0.30 -0.31
CA ALA A 45 0.89 -1.39 -0.85
C ALA A 45 1.53 -2.75 -0.64
N CYS A 46 0.74 -3.82 -0.71
CA CYS A 46 1.24 -5.20 -0.73
C CYS A 46 0.45 -6.08 -1.70
N GLY A 47 1.09 -7.17 -2.16
CA GLY A 47 0.47 -8.13 -3.07
C GLY A 47 0.00 -7.50 -4.39
N VAL A 48 -1.21 -7.85 -4.81
CA VAL A 48 -1.77 -7.44 -6.11
C VAL A 48 -1.97 -5.93 -6.24
N LEU A 49 -2.13 -5.20 -5.12
CA LEU A 49 -2.35 -3.75 -5.15
C LEU A 49 -1.07 -2.94 -5.36
N VAL A 50 0.11 -3.56 -5.39
CA VAL A 50 1.36 -2.85 -5.73
C VAL A 50 1.33 -2.36 -7.18
N ALA A 51 0.82 -3.18 -8.10
CA ALA A 51 0.67 -2.78 -9.50
C ALA A 51 -0.37 -1.66 -9.66
N GLU A 52 -1.51 -1.77 -8.96
CA GLU A 52 -2.54 -0.73 -8.93
C GLU A 52 -2.02 0.58 -8.32
N ALA A 53 -1.15 0.51 -7.30
CA ALA A 53 -0.53 1.68 -6.70
C ALA A 53 0.42 2.41 -7.66
N LEU A 54 1.21 1.67 -8.45
CA LEU A 54 2.05 2.26 -9.49
C LEU A 54 1.20 2.93 -10.57
N ALA A 55 0.15 2.26 -11.04
CA ALA A 55 -0.79 2.82 -12.03
C ALA A 55 -1.51 4.07 -11.50
N ALA A 56 -1.91 4.09 -10.23
CA ALA A 56 -2.49 5.26 -9.57
C ALA A 56 -1.49 6.43 -9.52
N ALA A 57 -0.22 6.15 -9.19
CA ALA A 57 0.83 7.15 -9.17
C ALA A 57 1.13 7.70 -10.57
N ASP A 58 1.06 6.88 -11.62
CA ASP A 58 1.23 7.32 -13.01
C ASP A 58 0.11 8.27 -13.43
N ALA A 59 -1.14 7.91 -13.13
CA ALA A 59 -2.29 8.75 -13.41
C ALA A 59 -2.20 10.10 -12.67
N LEU A 60 -1.86 10.08 -11.38
CA LEU A 60 -1.72 11.29 -10.57
C LEU A 60 -0.58 12.20 -11.00
N ALA A 61 0.52 11.63 -11.51
CA ALA A 61 1.63 12.41 -12.02
C ALA A 61 1.27 13.19 -13.30
N ALA A 62 0.36 12.66 -14.13
CA ALA A 62 -0.18 13.40 -15.27
C ALA A 62 -0.96 14.66 -14.84
N ASP A 63 -1.52 14.64 -13.63
CA ASP A 63 -2.22 15.78 -13.01
C ASP A 63 -1.31 16.60 -12.05
N GLY A 64 0.00 16.33 -12.06
CA GLY A 64 0.99 17.09 -11.28
C GLY A 64 1.13 16.69 -9.81
N VAL A 65 0.57 15.56 -9.38
CA VAL A 65 0.70 15.05 -8.01
C VAL A 65 1.77 13.94 -7.98
N GLN A 66 2.87 14.19 -7.26
CA GLN A 66 4.02 13.29 -7.17
C GLN A 66 3.91 12.37 -5.96
N VAL A 67 3.59 11.11 -6.22
CA VAL A 67 3.29 10.10 -5.18
C VAL A 67 4.41 9.07 -5.08
N ARG A 68 4.92 8.89 -3.86
CA ARG A 68 5.86 7.81 -3.54
C ARG A 68 5.11 6.49 -3.48
N VAL A 69 5.70 5.40 -3.98
CA VAL A 69 5.13 4.05 -3.87
C VAL A 69 6.11 3.14 -3.13
N LEU A 70 5.64 2.54 -2.04
CA LEU A 70 6.35 1.54 -1.25
C LEU A 70 5.66 0.18 -1.37
N ASN A 71 6.42 -0.85 -1.75
CA ASN A 71 6.02 -2.25 -1.62
C ASN A 71 6.37 -2.74 -0.22
N MET A 72 5.35 -2.98 0.61
CA MET A 72 5.46 -3.55 1.95
C MET A 72 5.11 -5.05 1.91
N ALA A 73 5.99 -5.84 1.31
CA ALA A 73 5.78 -7.29 1.15
C ALA A 73 5.75 -8.05 2.49
N THR A 74 6.35 -7.49 3.55
CA THR A 74 6.26 -8.03 4.91
C THR A 74 5.34 -7.15 5.75
N VAL A 75 4.14 -7.63 6.06
CA VAL A 75 3.22 -6.95 6.99
C VAL A 75 3.68 -7.12 8.44
N LYS A 76 4.33 -8.25 8.76
CA LYS A 76 4.91 -8.53 10.07
C LYS A 76 6.23 -9.32 9.95
N PRO A 77 7.36 -8.81 10.46
CA PRO A 77 7.54 -7.46 11.03
C PRO A 77 7.37 -6.36 9.97
N LEU A 78 6.75 -5.24 10.34
CA LEU A 78 6.60 -4.08 9.47
C LEU A 78 7.91 -3.28 9.41
N ASP A 79 8.23 -2.66 8.27
CA ASP A 79 9.34 -1.70 8.17
C ASP A 79 8.92 -0.34 8.78
N VAL A 80 9.09 -0.21 10.10
CA VAL A 80 8.74 0.98 10.88
C VAL A 80 9.49 2.21 10.38
N GLU A 81 10.79 2.07 10.07
CA GLU A 81 11.62 3.17 9.60
C GLU A 81 11.10 3.74 8.28
N ALA A 82 10.74 2.88 7.32
CA ALA A 82 10.17 3.30 6.05
C ALA A 82 8.81 4.01 6.22
N VAL A 83 7.96 3.54 7.13
CA VAL A 83 6.66 4.19 7.42
C VAL A 83 6.85 5.56 8.05
N VAL A 84 7.73 5.70 9.03
CA VAL A 84 8.02 6.98 9.69
C VAL A 84 8.66 7.96 8.71
N ALA A 85 9.59 7.50 7.87
CA ALA A 85 10.19 8.33 6.82
C ALA A 85 9.14 8.81 5.82
N ALA A 86 8.25 7.93 5.35
CA ALA A 86 7.14 8.30 4.49
C ALA A 86 6.23 9.35 5.14
N ALA A 87 5.84 9.16 6.40
CA ALA A 87 5.00 10.10 7.13
C ALA A 87 5.66 11.49 7.22
N ARG A 88 6.93 11.56 7.62
CA ARG A 88 7.65 12.83 7.79
C ARG A 88 7.94 13.54 6.47
N GLU A 89 8.30 12.80 5.43
CA GLU A 89 8.76 13.36 4.16
C GLU A 89 7.61 13.72 3.22
N THR A 90 6.53 12.93 3.21
CA THR A 90 5.39 13.16 2.31
C THR A 90 4.15 13.69 3.02
N GLY A 91 4.07 13.63 4.35
CA GLY A 91 3.02 14.26 5.15
C GLY A 91 1.60 13.69 4.96
N ALA A 92 1.43 12.62 4.20
CA ALA A 92 0.17 11.92 3.96
C ALA A 92 0.45 10.49 3.47
N ILE A 93 -0.33 9.52 3.95
CA ILE A 93 -0.17 8.10 3.63
C ILE A 93 -1.49 7.49 3.15
N VAL A 94 -1.42 6.68 2.10
CA VAL A 94 -2.48 5.78 1.67
C VAL A 94 -1.97 4.35 1.78
N THR A 95 -2.71 3.46 2.44
CA THR A 95 -2.42 2.02 2.37
C THR A 95 -3.31 1.35 1.35
N ALA A 96 -2.78 0.35 0.65
CA ALA A 96 -3.55 -0.43 -0.33
C ALA A 96 -3.29 -1.94 -0.14
N GLU A 97 -4.32 -2.67 0.26
CA GLU A 97 -4.28 -4.13 0.42
C GLU A 97 -5.52 -4.82 -0.15
N GLU A 98 -5.33 -5.99 -0.77
CA GLU A 98 -6.43 -6.91 -1.09
C GLU A 98 -6.79 -7.74 0.16
N HIS A 99 -7.21 -7.06 1.22
CA HIS A 99 -7.56 -7.63 2.52
C HIS A 99 -8.59 -6.72 3.20
N ASN A 100 -9.21 -7.20 4.28
CA ASN A 100 -10.04 -6.34 5.11
C ASN A 100 -9.19 -5.20 5.68
N ILE A 101 -9.72 -3.98 5.70
CA ILE A 101 -9.05 -2.83 6.33
C ILE A 101 -8.81 -3.05 7.84
N LEU A 102 -9.56 -3.96 8.47
CA LEU A 102 -9.43 -4.33 9.87
C LEU A 102 -8.29 -5.35 10.06
N GLY A 103 -7.28 -4.98 10.87
CA GLY A 103 -6.18 -5.87 11.26
C GLY A 103 -5.15 -6.17 10.16
N GLY A 104 -5.27 -5.53 8.99
CA GLY A 104 -4.36 -5.66 7.86
C GLY A 104 -3.18 -4.68 7.86
N LEU A 105 -2.59 -4.48 6.68
CA LEU A 105 -1.52 -3.52 6.43
C LEU A 105 -1.91 -2.10 6.88
N GLY A 106 -3.15 -1.69 6.58
CA GLY A 106 -3.68 -0.38 6.96
C GLY A 106 -3.73 -0.16 8.46
N GLY A 107 -4.03 -1.20 9.24
CA GLY A 107 -3.98 -1.16 10.70
C GLY A 107 -2.55 -1.01 11.21
N ALA A 108 -1.65 -1.89 10.76
CA ALA A 108 -0.25 -1.89 11.18
C ALA A 108 0.48 -0.56 10.85
N VAL A 109 0.22 0.01 9.68
CA VAL A 109 0.75 1.33 9.29
C VAL A 109 0.16 2.43 10.16
N ALA A 110 -1.15 2.41 10.42
CA ALA A 110 -1.80 3.44 11.24
C ALA A 110 -1.24 3.45 12.67
N GLU A 111 -1.03 2.28 13.29
CA GLU A 111 -0.39 2.14 14.61
C GLU A 111 0.95 2.88 14.65
N VAL A 112 1.87 2.54 13.73
CA VAL A 112 3.19 3.19 13.61
C VAL A 112 3.08 4.70 13.38
N VAL A 113 2.22 5.13 12.46
CA VAL A 113 2.05 6.55 12.14
C VAL A 113 1.57 7.32 13.38
N THR A 114 0.60 6.79 14.11
CA THR A 114 0.05 7.44 15.30
C THR A 114 1.04 7.56 16.46
N GLU A 115 1.95 6.58 16.61
CA GLU A 115 2.95 6.58 17.68
C GLU A 115 4.16 7.47 17.38
N HIS A 116 4.53 7.64 16.09
CA HIS A 116 5.83 8.21 15.73
C HIS A 116 5.78 9.52 14.92
N ALA A 117 4.80 9.69 14.03
CA ALA A 117 4.71 10.85 13.15
C ALA A 117 3.28 11.02 12.59
N PRO A 118 2.32 11.51 13.40
CA PRO A 118 0.92 11.56 12.99
C PRO A 118 0.69 12.39 11.73
N VAL A 119 0.14 11.74 10.70
CA VAL A 119 -0.27 12.34 9.43
C VAL A 119 -1.59 11.73 8.95
N PRO A 120 -2.30 12.33 7.99
CA PRO A 120 -3.46 11.70 7.38
C PRO A 120 -3.13 10.31 6.84
N VAL A 121 -3.87 9.30 7.32
CA VAL A 121 -3.86 7.95 6.75
C VAL A 121 -5.21 7.67 6.10
N ARG A 122 -5.19 7.16 4.87
CA ARG A 122 -6.36 6.58 4.19
C ARG A 122 -6.09 5.11 3.89
N ARG A 123 -7.09 4.25 4.08
CA ARG A 123 -6.96 2.80 3.92
C ARG A 123 -7.83 2.35 2.75
N VAL A 124 -7.21 1.78 1.73
CA VAL A 124 -7.85 1.10 0.61
C VAL A 124 -7.76 -0.40 0.85
N GLY A 125 -8.93 -1.03 0.94
CA GLY A 125 -9.12 -2.44 1.27
C GLY A 125 -10.61 -2.75 1.41
N ILE A 126 -10.95 -4.01 1.67
CA ILE A 126 -12.34 -4.46 1.83
C ILE A 126 -12.93 -3.87 3.12
N ARG A 127 -14.12 -3.26 3.01
CA ARG A 127 -14.75 -2.47 4.08
C ARG A 127 -15.63 -3.29 5.02
N ASP A 128 -15.07 -4.35 5.60
CA ASP A 128 -15.78 -5.24 6.52
C ASP A 128 -17.09 -5.82 5.96
N GLU A 129 -17.00 -6.33 4.74
CA GLU A 129 -18.11 -6.92 4.01
C GLU A 129 -17.77 -8.36 3.61
N ILE A 130 -18.80 -9.18 3.44
CA ILE A 130 -18.64 -10.57 2.99
C ILE A 130 -18.29 -10.57 1.50
N ALA A 131 -17.20 -11.26 1.16
CA ALA A 131 -16.77 -11.41 -0.22
C ALA A 131 -17.72 -12.32 -1.02
N GLU A 132 -17.98 -11.94 -2.27
CA GLU A 132 -18.85 -12.68 -3.20
C GLU A 132 -18.06 -13.38 -4.30
N SER A 133 -18.73 -14.30 -4.99
CA SER A 133 -18.18 -14.98 -6.17
C SER A 133 -18.26 -14.08 -7.41
N GLY A 134 -17.16 -13.97 -8.14
CA GLY A 134 -17.08 -13.18 -9.37
C GLY A 134 -15.74 -13.32 -10.05
N SER A 135 -15.56 -12.63 -11.19
CA SER A 135 -14.24 -12.53 -11.81
C SER A 135 -13.32 -11.66 -10.94
N PRO A 136 -12.00 -11.90 -10.90
CA PRO A 136 -11.09 -11.07 -10.11
C PRO A 136 -11.19 -9.59 -10.44
N ALA A 137 -11.31 -9.23 -11.72
CA ALA A 137 -11.43 -7.84 -12.17
C ALA A 137 -12.72 -7.18 -11.67
N ASP A 138 -13.86 -7.88 -11.76
CA ASP A 138 -15.14 -7.35 -11.29
C ASP A 138 -15.15 -7.15 -9.77
N LEU A 139 -14.57 -8.09 -9.02
CA LEU A 139 -14.49 -8.00 -7.56
C LEU A 139 -13.55 -6.87 -7.12
N MET A 140 -12.39 -6.70 -7.77
CA MET A 140 -11.48 -5.57 -7.51
C MET A 140 -12.18 -4.23 -7.70
N LYS A 141 -12.97 -4.09 -8.78
CA LYS A 141 -13.77 -2.89 -9.03
C LYS A 141 -14.88 -2.73 -8.00
N LYS A 142 -15.62 -3.79 -7.68
CA LYS A 142 -16.73 -3.78 -6.72
C LYS A 142 -16.28 -3.33 -5.33
N TYR A 143 -15.14 -3.85 -4.87
CA TYR A 143 -14.62 -3.55 -3.53
C TYR A 143 -13.73 -2.31 -3.47
N GLY A 144 -13.61 -1.56 -4.57
CA GLY A 144 -12.88 -0.29 -4.60
C GLY A 144 -11.36 -0.46 -4.46
N LEU A 145 -10.80 -1.49 -5.09
CA LEU A 145 -9.38 -1.87 -5.01
C LEU A 145 -8.61 -1.49 -6.27
N THR A 146 -9.11 -0.57 -7.09
CA THR A 146 -8.49 -0.19 -8.36
C THR A 146 -7.54 0.99 -8.22
N ALA A 147 -6.68 1.21 -9.22
CA ALA A 147 -5.82 2.39 -9.33
C ALA A 147 -6.62 3.69 -9.19
N ALA A 148 -7.84 3.76 -9.73
CA ALA A 148 -8.71 4.93 -9.60
C ALA A 148 -9.18 5.17 -8.15
N ASP A 149 -9.42 4.10 -7.39
CA ASP A 149 -9.81 4.18 -5.99
C ASP A 149 -8.63 4.61 -5.11
N ILE A 150 -7.43 4.07 -5.39
CA ILE A 150 -6.18 4.49 -4.75
C ILE A 150 -5.88 5.96 -5.05
N ALA A 151 -6.00 6.38 -6.31
CA ALA A 151 -5.75 7.76 -6.71
C ALA A 151 -6.71 8.74 -5.99
N ARG A 152 -8.00 8.40 -5.92
CA ARG A 152 -8.99 9.18 -5.15
C ARG A 152 -8.62 9.25 -3.67
N ALA A 153 -8.21 8.14 -3.06
CA ALA A 153 -7.77 8.13 -1.67
C ALA A 153 -6.52 9.00 -1.43
N VAL A 154 -5.59 9.07 -2.40
CA VAL A 154 -4.43 9.96 -2.34
C VAL A 154 -4.87 11.42 -2.36
N LEU A 155 -5.74 11.80 -3.30
CA LEU A 155 -6.24 13.18 -3.38
C LEU A 155 -6.95 13.59 -2.08
N ASP A 156 -7.74 12.69 -1.49
CA ASP A 156 -8.38 12.90 -0.19
C ASP A 156 -7.37 13.08 0.95
N ALA A 157 -6.29 12.29 0.95
CA ALA A 157 -5.23 12.38 1.95
C ALA A 157 -4.43 13.69 1.82
N VAL A 158 -4.08 14.10 0.60
CA VAL A 158 -3.40 15.37 0.30
C VAL A 158 -4.28 16.56 0.68
N ALA A 159 -5.58 16.50 0.38
CA ALA A 159 -6.53 17.53 0.78
C ALA A 159 -6.65 17.64 2.31
N HIS A 160 -6.60 16.52 3.03
CA HIS A 160 -6.60 16.50 4.49
C HIS A 160 -5.30 17.10 5.06
N LYS A 161 -4.14 16.73 4.51
CA LYS A 161 -2.82 17.27 4.90
C LYS A 161 -2.79 18.80 4.83
N ARG A 162 -3.42 19.41 3.82
CA ARG A 162 -3.48 20.88 3.67
C ARG A 162 -4.35 21.60 4.70
N ARG A 163 -5.16 20.87 5.48
CA ARG A 163 -6.08 21.42 6.49
C ARG A 163 -5.58 21.25 7.92
N MET A 164 -4.50 20.49 8.12
CA MET A 164 -3.82 20.30 9.41
C MET A 164 -2.81 21.41 9.63
#